data_AF-A0A2D7RLD3-F1
#
_entry.id   AF-A0A2D7RLD3-F1
#
_cell.length_a   1.000
_cell.length_b   1.000
_cell.length_c   1.000
_cell.angle_alpha   90.00
_cell.angle_beta   90.00
_cell.angle_gamma   90.00
#
_symmetry.space_group_name_H-M   'P 1'
#
loop_
_entity.id
_entity.type
_entity.pdbx_description
1 polymer ?
#
loop_
_entity_poly.entity_id
_entity_poly.type
_entity_poly.pdbx_seq_one_letter_code
_entity_poly.pdbx_strand_id
1 'polypeptide(L)'
;MLKACIVFSAACLFAIGCYVMFKPDLTDLGFIPVVATNPETASEFRSLFAGSFIAYAYLLMRFIYSYNPISIAISIAYIMGFIAIGRVVSFFYEGFTVFGLFVFSGEVFLIFILIMAHRRRKNEIPYS
;
A
#
# COMPACT_ATOMS: atom_id res chain seq x y z
N MET A 1 10.75 1.29 25.48
CA MET A 1 11.66 1.81 24.44
C MET A 1 11.36 1.20 23.06
N LEU A 2 11.42 -0.12 22.87
CA LEU A 2 11.21 -0.74 21.55
C LEU A 2 9.87 -0.40 20.87
N LYS A 3 8.75 -0.44 21.61
CA LYS A 3 7.43 -0.03 21.09
C LYS A 3 7.43 1.41 20.56
N ALA A 4 8.06 2.33 21.28
CA ALA A 4 8.15 3.73 20.86
C ALA A 4 8.98 3.89 19.58
N CYS A 5 10.06 3.13 19.42
CA CYS A 5 10.84 3.09 18.18
C CYS A 5 9.99 2.62 16.99
N ILE A 6 9.19 1.56 17.17
CA ILE A 6 8.33 1.05 16.08
C ILE A 6 7.23 2.06 15.74
N VAL A 7 6.60 2.68 16.74
CA VAL A 7 5.62 3.77 16.50
C VAL A 7 6.26 4.93 15.75
N PHE A 8 7.47 5.34 16.14
CA PHE A 8 8.20 6.41 15.46
C PHE A 8 8.51 6.05 14.01
N SER A 9 9.02 4.84 13.75
CA SER A 9 9.26 4.37 12.37
C SER A 9 7.96 4.32 11.55
N ALA A 10 6.85 3.87 12.14
CA ALA A 10 5.55 3.88 11.48
C ALA A 10 5.09 5.31 11.14
N ALA A 11 5.29 6.26 12.04
CA ALA A 11 4.98 7.67 11.80
C ALA A 11 5.83 8.26 10.67
N CYS A 12 7.13 7.95 10.62
CA CYS A 12 8.02 8.37 9.53
C CYS A 12 7.58 7.79 8.18
N LEU A 13 7.29 6.49 8.12
CA LEU A 13 6.82 5.83 6.91
C LEU A 13 5.48 6.42 6.44
N PHE A 14 4.56 6.66 7.36
CA PHE A 14 3.29 7.30 7.06
C PHE A 14 3.48 8.71 6.49
N ALA A 15 4.32 9.53 7.13
CA ALA A 15 4.61 10.89 6.67
C ALA A 15 5.23 10.92 5.28
N ILE A 16 6.23 10.06 5.01
CA ILE A 16 6.88 9.96 3.70
C ILE A 16 5.88 9.45 2.65
N GLY A 17 5.10 8.42 2.97
CA GLY A 17 4.08 7.88 2.08
C GLY A 17 3.02 8.92 1.71
N CYS A 18 2.48 9.65 2.70
CA CYS A 18 1.53 10.74 2.43
C CYS A 18 2.17 11.87 1.62
N TYR A 19 3.41 12.27 1.94
CA TYR A 19 4.13 13.30 1.20
C TYR A 19 4.27 12.94 -0.27
N VAL A 20 4.73 11.74 -0.60
CA VAL A 20 4.88 11.31 -2.00
C VAL A 20 3.52 11.12 -2.68
N MET A 21 2.54 10.52 -2.01
CA MET A 21 1.24 10.21 -2.59
C MET A 21 0.48 11.46 -3.04
N PHE A 22 0.52 12.53 -2.23
CA PHE A 22 -0.23 13.76 -2.50
C PHE A 22 0.61 14.86 -3.13
N LYS A 23 1.89 14.63 -3.44
CA LYS A 23 2.71 15.62 -4.15
C LYS A 23 2.27 15.71 -5.63
N PRO A 24 1.92 16.91 -6.13
CA PRO A 24 1.48 17.07 -7.52
C PRO A 24 2.59 16.80 -8.54
N ASP A 25 3.83 17.19 -8.22
CA ASP A 25 4.98 17.04 -9.11
C ASP A 25 6.05 16.15 -8.47
N LEU A 26 6.37 15.03 -9.14
CA LEU A 26 7.37 14.06 -8.71
C LEU A 26 8.69 14.18 -9.48
N THR A 27 8.88 15.22 -10.29
CA THR A 27 10.15 15.46 -10.99
C THR A 27 11.26 15.87 -10.02
N ASP A 28 10.91 16.60 -8.95
CA ASP A 28 11.83 16.94 -7.87
C ASP A 28 11.27 16.48 -6.51
N LEU A 29 11.72 15.32 -6.05
CA LEU A 29 11.34 14.76 -4.75
C LEU A 29 12.20 15.27 -3.58
N GLY A 30 13.13 16.20 -3.82
CA GLY A 30 14.01 16.79 -2.80
C GLY A 30 14.94 15.75 -2.17
N PHE A 31 14.56 15.23 -0.99
CA PHE A 31 15.38 14.32 -0.19
C PHE A 31 15.40 12.87 -0.70
N ILE A 32 14.51 12.52 -1.65
CA ILE A 32 14.46 11.18 -2.25
C ILE A 32 15.15 11.29 -3.61
N PRO A 33 16.29 10.60 -3.84
CA PRO A 33 17.08 10.70 -5.06
C PRO A 33 16.47 9.86 -6.20
N VAL A 34 15.17 10.05 -6.47
CA VAL A 34 14.43 9.38 -7.53
C VAL A 34 13.74 10.45 -8.35
N VAL A 35 13.89 10.37 -9.68
CA VAL A 35 13.26 11.28 -10.63
C VAL A 35 12.27 10.49 -11.47
N ALA A 36 10.99 10.83 -11.36
CA ALA A 36 9.96 10.25 -12.23
C ALA A 36 9.76 11.17 -13.45
N THR A 37 10.44 10.87 -14.55
CA THR A 37 10.42 11.71 -15.77
C THR A 37 9.23 11.42 -16.69
N ASN A 38 8.61 10.24 -16.58
CA ASN A 38 7.45 9.83 -17.37
C ASN A 38 6.20 9.60 -16.48
N PRO A 39 4.98 9.83 -17.01
CA PRO A 39 3.74 9.67 -16.26
C PRO A 39 3.54 8.26 -15.68
N GLU A 40 4.00 7.22 -16.39
CA GLU A 40 3.88 5.84 -15.93
C GLU A 40 4.72 5.57 -14.67
N THR A 41 5.97 6.03 -14.63
CA THR A 41 6.82 5.87 -13.44
C THR A 41 6.32 6.76 -12.30
N ALA A 42 5.82 7.96 -12.59
CA ALA A 42 5.20 8.82 -11.59
C ALA A 42 3.96 8.15 -10.97
N SER A 43 3.17 7.45 -11.79
CA SER A 43 2.03 6.66 -11.34
C SER A 43 2.46 5.51 -10.43
N GLU A 44 3.45 4.70 -10.84
CA GLU A 44 4.00 3.61 -10.03
C GLU A 44 4.62 4.10 -8.72
N PHE A 45 5.25 5.28 -8.74
CA PHE A 45 5.86 5.84 -7.55
C PHE A 45 4.80 6.29 -6.52
N ARG A 46 3.67 6.86 -6.97
CA ARG A 46 2.55 7.18 -6.07
C ARG A 46 1.83 5.93 -5.57
N SER A 47 1.58 4.96 -6.44
CA SER A 47 0.87 3.74 -6.05
C SER A 47 1.74 2.80 -5.23
N LEU A 48 2.83 2.30 -5.81
CA LEU A 48 3.62 1.21 -5.26
C LEU A 48 4.50 1.70 -4.13
N PHE A 49 5.27 2.76 -4.35
CA PHE A 49 6.17 3.29 -3.32
C PHE A 49 5.37 3.96 -2.20
N ALA A 50 4.55 4.97 -2.52
CA ALA A 50 3.83 5.71 -1.49
C ALA A 50 2.75 4.85 -0.79
N GLY A 51 1.99 4.06 -1.56
CA GLY A 51 0.98 3.15 -1.00
C GLY A 51 1.56 2.05 -0.12
N SER A 52 2.69 1.43 -0.49
CA SER A 52 3.34 0.43 0.38
C SER A 52 3.84 1.04 1.69
N PHE A 53 4.36 2.26 1.68
CA PHE A 53 4.84 2.93 2.90
C PHE A 53 3.70 3.20 3.88
N ILE A 54 2.54 3.65 3.38
CA ILE A 54 1.33 3.82 4.20
C ILE A 54 0.84 2.46 4.72
N ALA A 55 0.89 1.40 3.89
CA ALA A 55 0.53 0.06 4.33
C ALA A 55 1.44 -0.47 5.44
N TYR A 56 2.75 -0.27 5.31
CA TYR A 56 3.72 -0.69 6.32
C TYR A 56 3.52 0.07 7.62
N ALA A 57 3.26 1.37 7.56
CA ALA A 57 2.90 2.14 8.75
C ALA A 57 1.67 1.55 9.46
N TYR A 58 0.61 1.21 8.71
CA TYR A 58 -0.57 0.55 9.27
C TYR A 58 -0.25 -0.83 9.89
N LEU A 59 0.51 -1.67 9.18
CA LEU A 59 0.87 -3.01 9.67
C LEU A 59 1.77 -2.95 10.91
N LEU A 60 2.69 -2.00 10.99
CA LEU A 60 3.52 -1.76 12.17
C LEU A 60 2.69 -1.29 13.37
N MET A 61 1.76 -0.34 13.16
CA MET A 61 0.83 0.08 14.21
C MET A 61 -0.01 -1.10 14.70
N ARG A 62 -0.51 -1.92 13.78
CA ARG A 62 -1.27 -3.12 14.13
C ARG A 62 -0.42 -4.14 14.87
N PHE A 63 0.83 -4.36 14.48
CA PHE A 63 1.74 -5.27 15.18
C PHE A 63 1.95 -4.88 16.66
N ILE A 64 1.99 -3.58 16.98
CA ILE A 64 2.18 -3.11 18.35
C ILE A 64 0.93 -3.26 19.22
N TYR A 65 -0.25 -2.98 18.65
CA TYR A 65 -1.49 -2.83 19.41
C TYR A 65 -2.47 -4.00 19.27
N SER A 66 -2.31 -4.87 18.25
CA SER A 66 -3.16 -6.05 18.04
C SER A 66 -2.41 -7.33 18.36
N TYR A 67 -2.94 -8.10 19.30
CA TYR A 67 -2.41 -9.42 19.68
C TYR A 67 -2.83 -10.54 18.72
N ASN A 68 -3.84 -10.31 17.88
CA ASN A 68 -4.34 -11.32 16.96
C ASN A 68 -3.42 -11.45 15.74
N PRO A 69 -2.85 -12.65 15.49
CA PRO A 69 -2.05 -12.88 14.29
C PRO A 69 -2.95 -12.77 13.05
N ILE A 70 -2.41 -12.12 12.04
CA ILE A 70 -3.09 -11.92 10.75
C ILE A 70 -2.53 -12.96 9.79
N SER A 71 -3.38 -13.54 8.95
CA SER A 71 -2.90 -14.40 7.88
C SER A 71 -2.08 -13.60 6.88
N ILE A 72 -1.05 -14.23 6.31
CA ILE A 72 -0.22 -13.62 5.26
C ILE A 72 -1.11 -13.10 4.11
N ALA A 73 -2.17 -13.85 3.76
CA ALA A 73 -3.13 -13.45 2.74
C ALA A 73 -3.81 -12.11 3.04
N ILE A 74 -4.27 -11.88 4.28
CA ILE A 74 -4.86 -10.58 4.65
C ILE A 74 -3.79 -9.49 4.68
N SER A 75 -2.58 -9.78 5.17
CA SER A 75 -1.50 -8.78 5.19
C SER A 75 -1.16 -8.28 3.79
N ILE A 76 -1.05 -9.19 2.81
CA ILE A 76 -0.85 -8.83 1.40
C ILE A 76 -2.07 -8.06 0.87
N ALA A 77 -3.29 -8.47 1.19
CA ALA A 77 -4.50 -7.75 0.76
C ALA A 77 -4.54 -6.31 1.30
N TYR A 78 -4.08 -6.05 2.53
CA TYR A 78 -3.95 -4.69 3.04
C TYR A 78 -2.92 -3.88 2.24
N ILE A 79 -1.73 -4.45 1.99
CA ILE A 79 -0.68 -3.78 1.21
C ILE A 79 -1.20 -3.41 -0.17
N MET A 80 -1.78 -4.37 -0.89
CA MET A 80 -2.38 -4.14 -2.20
C MET A 80 -3.52 -3.11 -2.15
N GLY A 81 -4.31 -3.10 -1.07
CA GLY A 81 -5.37 -2.12 -0.87
C GLY A 81 -4.85 -0.68 -0.79
N PHE A 82 -3.78 -0.44 -0.04
CA PHE A 82 -3.15 0.88 0.03
C PHE A 82 -2.45 1.28 -1.27
N ILE A 83 -1.85 0.31 -1.98
CA ILE A 83 -1.28 0.54 -3.32
C ILE A 83 -2.38 0.96 -4.30
N ALA A 84 -3.52 0.27 -4.29
CA ALA A 84 -4.68 0.61 -5.12
C ALA A 84 -5.25 2.00 -4.79
N ILE A 85 -5.25 2.41 -3.50
CA ILE A 85 -5.60 3.79 -3.12
C ILE A 85 -4.60 4.78 -3.72
N GLY A 86 -3.29 4.51 -3.62
CA GLY A 86 -2.26 5.35 -4.25
C GLY A 86 -2.41 5.45 -5.77
N ARG A 87 -2.87 4.37 -6.42
CA ARG A 87 -3.20 4.36 -7.85
C ARG A 87 -4.39 5.25 -8.17
N VAL A 88 -5.45 5.18 -7.36
CA VAL A 88 -6.61 6.09 -7.51
C VAL A 88 -6.17 7.54 -7.38
N VAL A 89 -5.30 7.85 -6.41
CA VAL A 89 -4.71 9.19 -6.26
C VAL A 89 -3.90 9.58 -7.49
N SER A 90 -3.08 8.67 -8.02
CA SER A 90 -2.31 8.89 -9.26
C SER A 90 -3.21 9.24 -10.46
N PHE A 91 -4.37 8.61 -10.62
CA PHE A 91 -5.27 8.95 -11.73
C PHE A 91 -5.76 10.41 -11.70
N PHE A 92 -5.80 11.07 -10.55
CA PHE A 92 -6.12 12.50 -10.47
C PHE A 92 -4.98 13.41 -10.95
N TYR A 93 -3.73 12.95 -10.91
CA TYR A 93 -2.55 13.74 -11.29
C TYR A 93 -2.05 13.40 -12.69
N GLU A 94 -1.90 12.11 -13.00
CA GLU A 94 -1.35 11.62 -14.27
C GLU A 94 -2.42 11.36 -15.34
N GLY A 95 -3.70 11.31 -14.92
CA GLY A 95 -4.80 10.86 -15.76
C GLY A 95 -4.88 9.33 -15.88
N PHE A 96 -5.85 8.87 -16.68
CA PHE A 96 -6.08 7.45 -16.92
C PHE A 96 -5.20 6.94 -18.05
N THR A 97 -4.12 6.22 -17.68
CA THR A 97 -3.29 5.49 -18.65
C THR A 97 -3.79 4.05 -18.82
N VAL A 98 -3.62 3.47 -20.00
CA VAL A 98 -3.99 2.07 -20.27
C VAL A 98 -3.23 1.13 -19.32
N PHE A 99 -1.94 1.41 -19.12
CA PHE A 99 -1.09 0.70 -18.17
C PHE A 99 -1.64 0.80 -16.74
N GLY A 100 -1.93 2.01 -16.26
CA GLY A 100 -2.47 2.23 -14.92
C GLY A 100 -3.80 1.54 -14.69
N LEU A 101 -4.72 1.54 -15.67
CA LEU A 101 -6.00 0.83 -15.60
C LEU A 101 -5.82 -0.69 -15.50
N PHE A 102 -4.92 -1.26 -16.32
CA PHE A 102 -4.64 -2.69 -16.29
C PHE A 102 -4.04 -3.11 -14.94
N VAL A 103 -3.04 -2.37 -14.45
CA VAL A 103 -2.41 -2.65 -13.16
C VAL A 103 -3.41 -2.49 -12.01
N PHE A 104 -4.21 -1.42 -12.00
CA PHE A 104 -5.27 -1.20 -11.00
C PHE A 104 -6.27 -2.37 -10.96
N SER A 105 -6.69 -2.86 -12.12
CA SER A 105 -7.60 -4.00 -12.21
C SER A 105 -6.97 -5.27 -11.63
N GLY A 106 -5.67 -5.49 -11.86
CA GLY A 106 -4.90 -6.58 -11.26
C GLY A 106 -4.75 -6.45 -9.75
N GLU A 107 -4.48 -5.24 -9.25
CA GLU A 107 -4.40 -4.92 -7.81
C GLU A 107 -5.72 -5.27 -7.11
N VAL A 108 -6.85 -4.78 -7.64
CA VAL A 108 -8.20 -5.05 -7.11
C VAL A 108 -8.56 -6.54 -7.18
N PHE A 109 -8.25 -7.18 -8.30
CA PHE A 109 -8.50 -8.61 -8.49
C PHE A 109 -7.75 -9.46 -7.47
N LEU A 110 -6.47 -9.17 -7.23
CA LEU A 110 -5.66 -9.88 -6.25
C LEU A 110 -6.20 -9.71 -4.83
N ILE A 111 -6.60 -8.49 -4.45
CA ILE A 111 -7.23 -8.22 -3.15
C ILE A 111 -8.46 -9.12 -2.96
N PHE A 112 -9.32 -9.19 -3.98
CA PHE A 112 -10.55 -9.98 -3.93
C PHE A 112 -10.25 -11.48 -3.76
N ILE A 113 -9.33 -12.04 -4.55
CA ILE A 113 -8.92 -13.44 -4.44
C ILE A 113 -8.38 -13.75 -3.05
N LEU A 114 -7.50 -12.90 -2.51
CA LEU A 114 -6.88 -13.13 -1.21
C LEU A 114 -7.92 -13.10 -0.08
N ILE A 115 -8.89 -12.19 -0.14
CA ILE A 115 -10.00 -12.14 0.82
C ILE A 115 -10.87 -13.39 0.72
N MET A 116 -11.22 -13.83 -0.50
CA MET A 116 -12.01 -15.05 -0.70
C MET A 116 -11.27 -16.30 -0.21
N ALA A 117 -9.99 -16.45 -0.55
CA ALA A 117 -9.16 -17.56 -0.13
C ALA A 117 -9.03 -17.62 1.40
N HIS A 118 -8.86 -16.46 2.04
CA HIS A 118 -8.83 -16.36 3.50
C HIS A 118 -10.17 -16.75 4.14
N ARG A 119 -11.30 -16.34 3.56
CA ARG A 119 -12.63 -16.73 4.04
C ARG A 119 -12.86 -18.24 3.90
N ARG A 120 -12.47 -18.86 2.79
CA ARG A 120 -12.61 -20.31 2.59
C ARG A 120 -11.81 -21.11 3.63
N ARG A 121 -10.55 -20.76 3.87
CA ARG A 121 -9.71 -21.43 4.89
C ARG A 121 -10.30 -21.34 6.30
N LYS A 122 -11.01 -20.26 6.64
CA LYS A 122 -11.71 -20.15 7.92
C LYS A 122 -12.93 -21.07 8.02
N ASN A 123 -13.58 -21.39 6.91
CA ASN A 123 -14.77 -22.23 6.87
C ASN A 123 -14.44 -23.73 6.80
N GLU A 124 -13.19 -24.08 6.47
CA GLU A 124 -12.72 -25.47 6.36
C GLU A 124 -12.13 -26.01 7.67
N ILE A 125 -12.14 -25.24 8.77
CA ILE A 125 -11.67 -25.73 10.08
C ILE A 125 -12.64 -26.84 10.53
N PRO A 126 -12.20 -28.12 10.56
CA PRO A 126 -13.07 -29.19 11.00
C PRO A 126 -13.31 -29.01 12.50
N TYR A 127 -14.58 -28.86 12.88
CA TYR A 127 -15.01 -29.05 14.25
C TYR A 127 -14.95 -30.56 14.54
N SER A 128 -13.76 -31.06 14.87
CA SER A 128 -13.54 -32.40 15.43
C SER A 128 -13.12 -32.28 16.88
#